data_AF-A0AAI8YB15-F1
#
_entry.id   AF-A0AAI8YB15-F1
#
_cell.length_a   1.000
_cell.length_b   1.000
_cell.length_c   1.000
_cell.angle_alpha   90.00
_cell.angle_beta   90.00
_cell.angle_gamma   90.00
#
_symmetry.space_group_name_H-M   'P 1'
#
loop_
_entity.id
_entity.type
_entity.pdbx_description
1 polymer ?
#
loop_
_entity_poly.entity_id
_entity_poly.type
_entity_poly.pdbx_seq_one_letter_code
_entity_poly.pdbx_strand_id
1 'polypeptide(L)' 'MSYENLDPAILAALPEGSHVVSVVPHGATRWSVGLRVDVEVGDDEETFFLKIIERKEWTPMAKA' A
#
# COMPACT_ATOMS: atom_id res chain seq x y z
N MET A 1 6.94 9.49 -3.53
CA MET A 1 5.86 9.30 -4.51
C MET A 1 4.73 10.25 -4.12
N SER A 2 4.06 10.88 -5.07
CA SER A 2 2.78 11.54 -4.75
C SER A 2 1.72 10.46 -4.50
N TYR A 3 0.84 10.68 -3.53
CA TYR A 3 -0.27 9.76 -3.22
C TYR A 3 -1.26 9.60 -4.38
N GLU A 4 -1.29 10.57 -5.31
CA GLU A 4 -2.09 10.56 -6.54
C GLU A 4 -1.77 9.37 -7.47
N ASN A 5 -0.64 8.69 -7.27
CA ASN A 5 -0.25 7.52 -8.04
C ASN A 5 -0.65 6.19 -7.38
N LEU A 6 -1.38 6.20 -6.25
CA LEU A 6 -1.94 4.98 -5.67
C LEU A 6 -3.09 4.44 -6.53
N ASP A 7 -3.15 3.13 -6.67
CA ASP A 7 -4.23 2.46 -7.40
C ASP A 7 -5.60 2.78 -6.74
N PRO A 8 -6.64 3.14 -7.52
CA PRO A 8 -7.96 3.42 -6.98
C PRO A 8 -8.56 2.32 -6.10
N ALA A 9 -8.22 1.05 -6.36
CA ALA A 9 -8.68 -0.07 -5.55
C ALA A 9 -8.05 -0.07 -4.14
N ILE A 10 -6.83 0.46 -3.99
CA ILE A 10 -6.19 0.64 -2.68
C ILE A 10 -6.90 1.77 -1.92
N LEU A 11 -7.19 2.88 -2.61
CA LEU A 11 -7.92 4.01 -2.02
C LEU A 11 -9.32 3.60 -1.56
N ALA A 12 -10.01 2.78 -2.34
CA ALA A 12 -11.34 2.26 -2.01
C ALA A 12 -11.34 1.27 -0.83
N ALA A 13 -10.19 0.72 -0.46
CA ALA A 13 -10.05 -0.17 0.69
C ALA A 13 -9.77 0.57 2.01
N LEU A 14 -9.46 1.86 1.95
CA LEU A 14 -9.29 2.69 3.14
C LEU A 14 -10.65 2.95 3.81
N PRO A 15 -10.68 3.25 5.13
CA PRO A 15 -11.91 3.61 5.83
C PRO A 15 -12.68 4.74 5.13
N GLU A 16 -14.00 4.75 5.22
CA GLU A 16 -14.81 5.82 4.63
C GLU A 16 -14.44 7.18 5.25
N GLY A 17 -14.37 8.23 4.42
CA GLY A 17 -13.97 9.57 4.87
C GLY A 17 -12.47 9.74 5.11
N SER A 18 -11.66 8.75 4.71
CA SER A 18 -10.21 8.83 4.80
C SER A 18 -9.59 9.77 3.76
N HIS A 19 -8.54 10.47 4.18
CA HIS A 19 -7.71 11.30 3.32
C HIS A 19 -6.25 10.87 3.42
N VAL A 20 -5.64 10.47 2.31
CA VAL A 20 -4.22 10.10 2.28
C VAL A 20 -3.37 11.36 2.40
N VAL A 21 -2.56 11.42 3.47
CA VAL A 21 -1.66 12.53 3.75
C VAL A 21 -0.29 12.27 3.12
N SER A 22 0.19 11.03 3.23
CA SER A 22 1.58 10.71 2.93
C SER A 22 1.72 9.27 2.42
N VAL A 23 2.58 9.08 1.41
CA VAL A 23 2.97 7.76 0.90
C VAL A 23 4.47 7.74 0.76
N VAL A 24 5.13 6.98 1.64
CA VAL A 24 6.59 6.91 1.70
C VAL A 24 7.07 5.46 1.54
N PRO A 25 8.17 5.22 0.80
CA PRO A 25 8.77 3.89 0.73
C PRO A 25 9.15 3.39 2.13
N HIS A 26 8.73 2.17 2.45
CA HIS A 26 9.02 1.53 3.72
C HIS A 26 9.45 0.08 3.52
N GLY A 27 10.76 -0.08 3.30
CA GLY A 27 11.39 -1.38 3.11
C GLY A 27 11.23 -1.91 1.69
N ALA A 28 12.25 -2.63 1.23
CA ALA A 28 12.22 -3.35 -0.03
C ALA A 28 12.91 -4.69 0.16
N THR A 29 12.38 -5.71 -0.48
CA THR A 29 12.99 -7.04 -0.57
C THR A 29 13.14 -7.41 -2.04
N ARG A 30 13.79 -8.53 -2.32
CA ARG A 30 13.96 -9.04 -3.69
C ARG A 30 12.64 -9.37 -4.40
N TRP A 31 11.52 -9.46 -3.67
CA TRP A 31 10.22 -9.92 -4.16
C TRP A 31 9.06 -9.01 -3.76
N SER A 32 9.33 -7.88 -3.10
CA SER A 32 8.30 -6.93 -2.73
C SER A 32 8.84 -5.54 -2.42
N VAL A 33 8.04 -4.53 -2.68
CA VAL A 33 8.23 -3.17 -2.19
C VAL A 33 7.18 -2.90 -1.09
N GLY A 34 7.63 -2.37 0.04
CA GLY A 34 6.76 -1.88 1.09
C GLY A 34 6.58 -0.36 0.97
N LEU A 35 5.37 0.13 1.20
CA LEU A 35 5.06 1.54 1.37
C LEU A 35 4.36 1.72 2.72
N ARG A 36 4.63 2.84 3.39
CA ARG A 36 3.82 3.34 4.49
C ARG A 36 2.88 4.40 3.95
N VAL A 37 1.61 4.29 4.31
CA VAL A 37 0.54 5.21 3.93
C VAL A 37 0.00 5.82 5.21
N ASP A 38 0.18 7.11 5.37
CA ASP A 38 -0.36 7.87 6.50
C ASP A 38 -1.67 8.52 6.04
N VAL A 39 -2.73 8.36 6.84
CA VAL A 39 -4.11 8.68 6.49
C VAL A 39 -4.76 9.43 7.64
N GLU A 40 -5.49 10.50 7.34
CA GLU A 40 -6.38 11.17 8.28
C GLU A 40 -7.79 10.58 8.15
N VAL A 41 -8.40 10.22 9.28
CA VAL A 41 -9.79 9.74 9.36
C VAL A 41 -10.50 10.55 10.44
N GLY A 42 -11.21 11.61 10.02
CA GLY A 42 -11.79 12.56 10.96
C GLY A 42 -10.72 13.39 11.68
N ASP A 43 -10.68 13.31 13.01
CA ASP A 43 -9.68 14.00 13.84
C ASP A 43 -8.47 13.10 14.20
N ASP A 44 -8.49 11.83 13.77
CA ASP A 44 -7.46 10.84 14.07
C ASP A 44 -6.52 10.62 12.87
N GLU A 45 -5.24 10.36 13.17
CA GLU A 45 -4.26 9.90 12.18
C GLU A 45 -4.05 8.38 12.32
N GLU A 46 -4.13 7.69 11.20
CA GLU A 46 -3.85 6.26 11.10
C GLU A 46 -2.72 5.96 10.11
N THR A 47 -1.96 4.91 10.39
CA THR A 47 -0.86 4.46 9.53
C THR A 47 -1.13 3.05 9.02
N PHE A 48 -1.13 2.91 7.69
CA PHE A 48 -1.24 1.65 6.99
C PHE A 48 0.06 1.28 6.29
N PHE A 49 0.24 -0.02 6.01
CA PHE A 49 1.39 -0.52 5.27
C PHE A 49 0.91 -1.31 4.05
N LEU A 50 1.37 -0.86 2.87
CA LEU A 50 1.13 -1.56 1.61
C LEU A 50 2.33 -2.43 1.29
N LYS A 51 2.10 -3.70 0.94
CA LYS A 51 3.13 -4.60 0.45
C LYS A 51 2.81 -5.02 -0.98
N ILE A 52 3.54 -4.45 -1.93
CA ILE A 52 3.42 -4.76 -3.34
C ILE A 52 4.37 -5.92 -3.63
N ILE A 53 3.83 -7.09 -3.97
CA ILE A 53 4.63 -8.26 -4.33
C ILE A 53 4.98 -8.16 -5.81
N GLU A 54 6.25 -7.94 -6.12
CA GLU A 54 6.76 -7.97 -7.49
C GLU A 54 7.24 -9.39 -7.81
N ARG A 55 6.41 -10.13 -8.55
CA ARG A 55 6.79 -11.43 -9.11
C ARG A 55 6.52 -11.41 -10.61
N LYS A 56 7.49 -11.92 -11.37
CA LYS A 56 7.41 -12.03 -12.83
C LYS A 56 6.34 -13.03 -13.27
N GLU A 57 6.08 -14.06 -12.45
CA GLU A 57 5.11 -15.12 -12.70
C GLU A 57 4.46 -15.57 -11.39
N TRP A 58 3.16 -15.88 -11.44
CA TRP A 58 2.42 -16.50 -10.35
C TRP A 58 2.59 -18.02 -10.43
N THR A 59 3.65 -18.57 -9.83
CA THR A 59 3.75 -20.02 -9.65
C THR A 59 2.89 -20.44 -8.46
N PRO A 60 1.88 -21.32 -8.64
CA PRO A 60 1.13 -21.86 -7.51
C PRO A 60 2.08 -22.58 -6.55
N MET A 61 1.89 -22.39 -5.24
CA MET A 61 2.72 -23.06 -4.21
C MET A 61 2.77 -24.59 -4.36
N ALA A 62 1.76 -25.19 -4.98
CA ALA A 62 1.71 -26.63 -5.27
C ALA A 62 2.71 -27.11 -6.34
N LYS A 63 3.44 -26.20 -7.00
CA LYS A 63 4.39 -26.53 -8.09
C LYS A 63 5.82 -26.02 -7.86
N ALA A 64 6.14 -25.55 -6.65
CA ALA A 64 7.49 -25.11 -6.28
C ALA A 64 8.34 -26.27 -5.75
#